data_AF-A0A9E4PNB9-F1
#
_entry.id   AF-A0A9E4PNB9-F1
#
_cell.length_a   1.000
_cell.length_b   1.000
_cell.length_c   1.000
_cell.angle_alpha   90.00
_cell.angle_beta   90.00
_cell.angle_gamma   90.00
#
_symmetry.space_group_name_H-M   'P 1'
#
loop_
_entity.id
_entity.type
_entity.pdbx_description
1 polymer ?
#
loop_
_entity_poly.entity_id
_entity_poly.type
_entity_poly.pdbx_seq_one_letter_code
_entity_poly.pdbx_strand_id
1 'polypeptide(L)'
;PMIRESDAIRVGQWIAEAVDGGARIIVGGDHEGTLHAPTVVADVKPDMRVSREELFGPAVAVSAFNDIDEAIAMANDSRFGLSAGIFTQNVDWAMRFAREVHSGNLHINSSPQWRADLMPYGGLKDSGMGKEGPAYAVQEMTELKMVVFHL
;
A
#
# COMPACT_ATOMS: atom_id res chain seq x y z
N PRO A 1 -3.30 -20.24 1.23
CA PRO A 1 -1.96 -20.70 1.70
C PRO A 1 -0.89 -19.66 1.37
N MET A 2 0.04 -19.46 2.29
CA MET A 2 1.25 -18.68 2.11
C MET A 2 2.26 -19.43 1.25
N ILE A 3 3.27 -18.73 0.72
CA ILE A 3 4.28 -19.34 -0.15
C ILE A 3 5.19 -20.34 0.60
N ARG A 4 5.52 -20.06 1.86
CA ARG A 4 6.31 -20.93 2.74
C ARG A 4 5.73 -20.92 4.15
N GLU A 5 6.02 -21.97 4.91
CA GLU A 5 5.62 -22.07 6.32
C GLU A 5 6.29 -20.99 7.18
N SER A 6 7.56 -20.66 6.88
CA SER A 6 8.25 -19.54 7.53
C SER A 6 7.54 -18.19 7.33
N ASP A 7 6.85 -18.00 6.20
CA ASP A 7 6.07 -16.78 5.96
C ASP A 7 4.78 -16.78 6.78
N ALA A 8 4.12 -17.93 6.91
CA ALA A 8 2.94 -18.06 7.78
C ALA A 8 3.31 -17.81 9.26
N ILE A 9 4.43 -18.38 9.74
CA ILE A 9 4.95 -18.15 11.09
C ILE A 9 5.28 -16.67 11.30
N ARG A 10 5.97 -16.02 10.34
CA ARG A 10 6.30 -14.59 10.42
C ARG A 10 5.05 -13.72 10.52
N VAL A 11 4.02 -13.99 9.71
CA VAL A 11 2.75 -13.26 9.76
C VAL A 11 2.08 -13.41 11.12
N GLY A 12 1.97 -14.65 11.63
CA GLY A 12 1.41 -14.92 12.96
C GLY A 12 2.17 -14.21 14.08
N GLN A 13 3.50 -14.17 14.02
CA GLN A 13 4.33 -13.46 14.99
C GLN A 13 4.06 -11.95 15.00
N TRP A 14 3.89 -11.31 13.84
CA TRP A 14 3.63 -9.86 13.79
C TRP A 14 2.23 -9.52 14.29
N ILE A 15 1.24 -10.39 14.01
CA ILE A 15 -0.11 -10.25 14.57
C ILE A 15 -0.07 -10.38 16.09
N ALA A 16 0.64 -11.38 16.62
CA ALA A 16 0.81 -11.57 18.06
C ALA A 16 1.52 -10.36 18.71
N GLU A 17 2.58 -9.85 18.10
CA GLU A 17 3.28 -8.63 18.53
C GLU A 17 2.33 -7.42 18.61
N ALA A 18 1.45 -7.25 17.62
CA ALA A 18 0.45 -6.19 17.63
C ALA A 18 -0.55 -6.34 18.78
N VAL A 19 -1.02 -7.57 19.03
CA VAL A 19 -1.94 -7.88 20.14
C VAL A 19 -1.27 -7.61 21.49
N ASP A 20 -0.03 -8.02 21.66
CA ASP A 20 0.76 -7.74 22.87
C ASP A 20 0.95 -6.22 23.07
N GLY A 21 1.00 -5.44 21.98
CA GLY A 21 1.03 -3.98 21.98
C GLY A 21 -0.33 -3.28 22.21
N GLY A 22 -1.40 -4.06 22.40
CA GLY A 22 -2.75 -3.60 22.70
C GLY A 22 -3.71 -3.54 21.51
N ALA A 23 -3.33 -4.07 20.34
CA ALA A 23 -4.26 -4.27 19.23
C ALA A 23 -5.22 -5.43 19.51
N ARG A 24 -6.29 -5.56 18.73
CA ARG A 24 -7.29 -6.62 18.88
C ARG A 24 -7.52 -7.39 17.60
N ILE A 25 -7.52 -8.72 17.67
CA ILE A 25 -8.01 -9.57 16.59
C ILE A 25 -9.54 -9.52 16.60
N ILE A 26 -10.13 -9.09 15.48
CA ILE A 26 -11.59 -9.07 15.29
C ILE A 26 -12.09 -10.40 14.71
N VAL A 27 -11.31 -10.97 13.77
CA VAL A 27 -11.57 -12.27 13.15
C VAL A 27 -10.25 -12.85 12.65
N GLY A 28 -10.14 -14.18 12.57
CA GLY A 28 -8.94 -14.88 12.14
C GLY A 28 -7.92 -15.04 13.26
N GLY A 29 -6.63 -14.96 12.94
CA GLY A 29 -5.51 -15.08 13.87
C GLY A 29 -4.81 -16.45 13.87
N ASP A 30 -5.48 -17.49 13.38
CA ASP A 30 -4.94 -18.85 13.36
C ASP A 30 -4.22 -19.19 12.04
N HIS A 31 -3.29 -20.15 12.13
CA HIS A 31 -2.65 -20.76 10.98
C HIS A 31 -2.33 -22.24 11.23
N GLU A 32 -2.32 -23.03 10.17
CA GLU A 32 -1.89 -24.44 10.18
C GLU A 32 -0.94 -24.68 8.99
N GLY A 33 0.33 -24.97 9.30
CA GLY A 33 1.39 -25.03 8.29
C GLY A 33 1.46 -23.74 7.47
N THR A 34 1.16 -23.83 6.17
CA THR A 34 1.12 -22.66 5.28
C THR A 34 -0.25 -21.98 5.20
N LEU A 35 -1.31 -22.58 5.75
CA LEU A 35 -2.65 -22.03 5.66
C LEU A 35 -2.89 -21.03 6.79
N HIS A 36 -2.87 -19.74 6.46
CA HIS A 36 -3.18 -18.67 7.40
C HIS A 36 -4.61 -18.16 7.18
N ALA A 37 -5.40 -18.02 8.24
CA ALA A 37 -6.74 -17.47 8.17
C ALA A 37 -6.72 -15.97 7.82
N PRO A 38 -7.65 -15.47 6.98
CA PRO A 38 -7.84 -14.03 6.79
C PRO A 38 -8.10 -13.33 8.12
N THR A 39 -7.27 -12.34 8.45
CA THR A 39 -7.25 -11.74 9.79
C THR A 39 -7.51 -10.24 9.75
N VAL A 40 -8.40 -9.74 10.60
CA VAL A 40 -8.62 -8.31 10.80
C VAL A 40 -8.10 -7.93 12.17
N VAL A 41 -7.14 -7.01 12.22
CA VAL A 41 -6.53 -6.50 13.45
C VAL A 41 -6.93 -5.04 13.62
N ALA A 42 -7.70 -4.73 14.66
CA ALA A 42 -8.15 -3.39 15.00
C ALA A 42 -7.29 -2.75 16.09
N ASP A 43 -7.44 -1.43 16.25
CA ASP A 43 -6.75 -0.63 17.26
C ASP A 43 -5.21 -0.66 17.07
N VAL A 44 -4.77 -0.78 15.81
CA VAL A 44 -3.35 -0.78 15.45
C VAL A 44 -2.79 0.63 15.57
N LYS A 45 -1.68 0.77 16.30
CA LYS A 45 -0.97 2.05 16.48
C LYS A 45 0.09 2.26 15.39
N PRO A 46 0.41 3.52 15.02
CA PRO A 46 1.34 3.83 13.93
C PRO A 46 2.78 3.32 14.11
N ASP A 47 3.20 3.07 15.36
CA ASP A 47 4.53 2.55 15.71
C ASP A 47 4.60 1.00 15.63
N MET A 48 3.46 0.31 15.56
CA MET A 48 3.42 -1.14 15.45
C MET A 48 3.97 -1.60 14.11
N ARG A 49 4.72 -2.71 14.13
CA ARG A 49 5.35 -3.28 12.95
C ARG A 49 4.35 -3.62 11.84
N VAL A 50 3.17 -4.15 12.18
CA VAL A 50 2.08 -4.43 11.23
C VAL A 50 1.53 -3.19 10.51
N SER A 51 1.80 -1.99 11.02
CA SER A 51 1.46 -0.71 10.38
C SER A 51 2.57 -0.17 9.48
N ARG A 52 3.84 -0.48 9.79
CA ARG A 52 5.01 0.16 9.17
C ARG A 52 5.69 -0.70 8.10
N GLU A 53 5.56 -2.02 8.22
CA GLU A 53 6.29 -2.98 7.40
C GLU A 53 5.32 -3.83 6.59
N GLU A 54 5.75 -4.26 5.40
CA GLU A 54 4.90 -5.02 4.50
C GLU A 54 4.71 -6.46 4.99
N LEU A 55 3.46 -6.80 5.32
CA LEU A 55 3.14 -8.10 5.90
C LEU A 55 3.30 -9.25 4.90
N PHE A 56 2.93 -9.03 3.63
CA PHE A 56 2.86 -10.06 2.59
C PHE A 56 2.01 -11.28 3.01
N GLY A 57 0.92 -11.06 3.75
CA GLY A 57 0.05 -12.11 4.28
C GLY A 57 -1.42 -11.68 4.35
N PRO A 58 -2.34 -12.62 4.63
CA PRO A 58 -3.77 -12.38 4.58
C PRO A 58 -4.27 -11.70 5.86
N ALA A 59 -3.76 -10.51 6.18
CA ALA A 59 -4.29 -9.70 7.26
C ALA A 59 -4.39 -8.22 6.88
N VAL A 60 -5.33 -7.52 7.52
CA VAL A 60 -5.49 -6.07 7.40
C VAL A 60 -5.43 -5.43 8.78
N ALA A 61 -4.61 -4.38 8.89
CA ALA A 61 -4.53 -3.51 10.05
C ALA A 61 -5.55 -2.37 9.92
N VAL A 62 -6.27 -2.08 10.99
CA VAL A 62 -7.28 -1.02 11.06
C VAL A 62 -6.92 -0.06 12.17
N SER A 63 -6.75 1.21 11.80
CA SER A 63 -6.49 2.34 12.68
C SER A 63 -7.60 3.38 12.50
N ALA A 64 -8.03 3.99 13.60
CA ALA A 64 -8.98 5.09 13.56
C ALA A 64 -8.27 6.42 13.27
N PHE A 65 -9.00 7.35 12.68
CA PHE A 65 -8.59 8.74 12.48
C PHE A 65 -9.82 9.63 12.71
N ASN A 66 -9.60 10.92 12.99
CA ASN A 66 -10.65 11.87 13.33
C ASN A 66 -11.01 12.78 12.15
N ASP A 67 -10.03 13.14 11.33
CA ASP A 67 -10.21 14.03 10.19
C ASP A 67 -9.28 13.69 9.02
N ILE A 68 -9.47 14.41 7.92
CA ILE A 68 -8.71 14.18 6.68
C ILE A 68 -7.23 14.59 6.81
N ASP A 69 -6.89 15.53 7.70
CA ASP A 69 -5.49 15.93 7.92
C ASP A 69 -4.72 14.79 8.57
N GLU A 70 -5.31 14.18 9.60
CA GLU A 70 -4.78 13.00 10.28
C GLU A 70 -4.66 11.81 9.31
N ALA A 71 -5.69 11.52 8.52
CA ALA A 71 -5.68 10.42 7.56
C ALA A 71 -4.57 10.57 6.50
N ILE A 72 -4.38 11.78 5.97
CA ILE A 72 -3.31 12.09 5.00
C ILE A 72 -1.93 11.96 5.67
N ALA A 73 -1.78 12.47 6.90
CA ALA A 73 -0.54 12.34 7.65
C ALA A 73 -0.18 10.86 7.89
N MET A 74 -1.14 10.03 8.31
CA MET A 74 -0.97 8.59 8.50
C MET A 74 -0.60 7.88 7.20
N ALA A 75 -1.26 8.20 6.08
CA ALA A 75 -0.94 7.62 4.78
C ALA A 75 0.49 7.97 4.31
N ASN A 76 0.97 9.16 4.70
CA ASN A 76 2.30 9.64 4.36
C ASN A 76 3.40 9.16 5.32
N ASP A 77 3.07 8.77 6.57
CA ASP A 77 3.98 8.16 7.55
C ASP A 77 4.30 6.70 7.19
N SER A 78 4.85 6.53 6.00
CA SER A 78 5.36 5.27 5.49
C SER A 78 6.58 5.53 4.63
N ARG A 79 7.56 4.63 4.71
CA ARG A 79 8.67 4.59 3.76
C ARG A 79 8.22 4.19 2.35
N PHE A 80 7.05 3.57 2.24
CA PHE A 80 6.45 3.11 0.99
C PHE A 80 5.48 4.16 0.43
N GLY A 81 5.23 4.07 -0.87
CA GLY A 81 4.38 4.99 -1.64
C GLY A 81 3.92 4.38 -2.96
N LEU A 82 3.49 3.11 -2.96
CA LEU A 82 3.08 2.41 -4.19
C LEU A 82 1.72 2.87 -4.69
N SER A 83 0.69 2.67 -3.87
CA SER A 83 -0.70 2.99 -4.19
C SER A 83 -1.47 3.32 -2.92
N ALA A 84 -2.45 4.22 -3.00
CA ALA A 84 -3.36 4.55 -1.91
C ALA A 84 -4.78 4.76 -2.45
N GLY A 85 -5.79 4.53 -1.60
CA GLY A 85 -7.19 4.76 -1.95
C GLY A 85 -7.97 5.48 -0.85
N ILE A 86 -8.92 6.33 -1.24
CA ILE A 86 -9.87 7.00 -0.34
C ILE A 86 -11.29 6.64 -0.75
N PHE A 87 -12.14 6.34 0.24
CA PHE A 87 -13.58 6.16 0.04
C PHE A 87 -14.30 7.36 0.65
N THR A 88 -14.92 8.19 -0.18
CA THR A 88 -15.59 9.41 0.27
C THR A 88 -16.61 9.92 -0.77
N GLN A 89 -17.66 10.58 -0.27
CA GLN A 89 -18.57 11.39 -1.08
C GLN A 89 -18.17 12.89 -1.09
N ASN A 90 -17.22 13.28 -0.23
CA ASN A 90 -16.73 14.65 -0.14
C ASN A 90 -15.64 14.86 -1.20
N VAL A 91 -15.95 15.66 -2.21
CA VAL A 91 -15.03 15.98 -3.32
C VAL A 91 -13.82 16.76 -2.84
N ASP A 92 -13.96 17.64 -1.84
CA ASP A 92 -12.83 18.40 -1.30
C ASP A 92 -11.82 17.46 -0.65
N TRP A 93 -12.29 16.45 0.09
CA TRP A 93 -11.41 15.42 0.66
C TRP A 93 -10.73 14.58 -0.41
N ALA A 94 -11.46 14.20 -1.47
CA ALA A 94 -10.88 13.48 -2.60
C ALA A 94 -9.77 14.30 -3.30
N MET A 95 -9.98 15.61 -3.48
CA MET A 95 -9.00 16.51 -4.10
C MET A 95 -7.78 16.76 -3.20
N ARG A 96 -7.98 16.88 -1.90
CA ARG A 96 -6.89 16.97 -0.92
C ARG A 96 -6.05 15.70 -0.91
N PHE A 97 -6.70 14.54 -0.77
CA PHE A 97 -6.05 13.24 -0.87
C PHE A 97 -5.21 13.09 -2.14
N ALA A 98 -5.79 13.46 -3.31
CA ALA A 98 -5.11 13.38 -4.59
C ALA A 98 -3.85 14.26 -4.72
N ARG A 99 -3.77 15.34 -3.94
CA ARG A 99 -2.66 16.31 -3.98
C ARG A 99 -1.61 16.06 -2.91
N GLU A 100 -2.04 15.60 -1.75
CA GLU A 100 -1.22 15.60 -0.53
C GLU A 100 -0.68 14.21 -0.19
N VAL A 101 -1.29 13.12 -0.69
CA VAL A 101 -0.77 11.76 -0.46
C VAL A 101 0.36 11.44 -1.43
N HIS A 102 1.50 11.03 -0.88
CA HIS A 102 2.73 10.73 -1.59
C HIS A 102 2.79 9.25 -2.02
N SER A 103 1.90 8.88 -2.94
CA SER A 103 1.87 7.55 -3.58
C SER A 103 1.81 7.67 -5.10
N GLY A 104 2.33 6.66 -5.79
CA GLY A 104 2.41 6.67 -7.25
C GLY A 104 1.05 6.51 -7.94
N ASN A 105 0.11 5.79 -7.31
CA ASN A 105 -1.23 5.56 -7.83
C ASN A 105 -2.25 5.94 -6.75
N LEU A 106 -3.24 6.76 -7.10
CA LEU A 106 -4.27 7.22 -6.18
C LEU A 106 -5.65 6.83 -6.70
N HIS A 107 -6.46 6.21 -5.84
CA HIS A 107 -7.77 5.70 -6.20
C HIS A 107 -8.86 6.40 -5.37
N ILE A 108 -9.83 7.01 -6.06
CA ILE A 108 -11.02 7.58 -5.41
C ILE A 108 -12.16 6.57 -5.52
N ASN A 109 -12.75 6.19 -4.39
CA ASN A 109 -13.83 5.20 -4.28
C ASN A 109 -13.50 3.83 -4.87
N SER A 110 -12.23 3.43 -4.78
CA SER A 110 -11.75 2.09 -5.15
C SER A 110 -10.56 1.66 -4.31
N SER A 111 -10.30 0.36 -4.25
CA SER A 111 -9.15 -0.21 -3.57
C SER A 111 -7.84 0.16 -4.27
N PRO A 112 -6.73 0.39 -3.52
CA PRO A 112 -5.41 0.66 -4.10
C PRO A 112 -4.84 -0.49 -4.94
N GLN A 113 -5.48 -1.67 -4.93
CA GLN A 113 -5.07 -2.86 -5.69
C GLN A 113 -5.52 -2.84 -7.15
N TRP A 114 -6.42 -1.92 -7.54
CA TRP A 114 -6.92 -1.88 -8.91
C TRP A 114 -5.83 -1.39 -9.87
N ARG A 115 -5.61 -2.12 -10.97
CA ARG A 115 -4.65 -1.77 -12.03
C ARG A 115 -5.25 -2.10 -13.39
N ALA A 116 -5.09 -1.20 -14.35
CA ALA A 116 -5.29 -1.49 -15.77
C ALA A 116 -3.92 -1.47 -16.46
N ASP A 117 -3.61 -2.46 -17.29
CA ASP A 117 -2.23 -2.61 -17.82
C ASP A 117 -1.73 -1.39 -18.60
N LEU A 118 -2.63 -0.67 -19.28
CA LEU A 118 -2.31 0.53 -20.05
C LEU A 118 -1.98 1.77 -19.20
N MET A 119 -2.34 1.77 -17.91
CA MET A 119 -2.11 2.91 -17.03
C MET A 119 -0.63 3.04 -16.64
N PRO A 120 -0.12 4.25 -16.36
CA PRO A 120 1.17 4.38 -15.69
C PRO A 120 1.10 3.70 -14.33
N TYR A 121 2.03 2.79 -14.05
CA TYR A 121 2.06 2.09 -12.78
C TYR A 121 3.46 2.09 -12.19
N GLY A 122 3.61 2.58 -10.97
CA GLY A 122 4.87 2.48 -10.23
C GLY A 122 4.80 3.32 -8.98
N GLY A 123 5.58 2.94 -7.96
CA GLY A 123 5.58 3.63 -6.68
C GLY A 123 6.40 4.91 -6.66
N LEU A 124 6.39 5.53 -5.50
CA LEU A 124 7.31 6.56 -5.04
C LEU A 124 8.06 6.03 -3.81
N LYS A 125 9.04 6.80 -3.29
CA LYS A 125 9.83 6.44 -2.10
C LYS A 125 10.49 5.05 -2.28
N ASP A 126 10.47 4.21 -1.24
CA ASP A 126 11.05 2.87 -1.29
C ASP A 126 10.20 1.88 -2.13
N SER A 127 9.05 2.31 -2.68
CA SER A 127 8.19 1.46 -3.52
C SER A 127 8.58 1.40 -4.99
N GLY A 128 9.61 2.13 -5.42
CA GLY A 128 10.18 1.99 -6.76
C GLY A 128 10.56 3.31 -7.43
N MET A 129 11.14 3.19 -8.62
CA MET A 129 11.60 4.28 -9.48
C MET A 129 11.15 4.02 -10.92
N GLY A 130 10.81 5.08 -11.66
CA GLY A 130 10.25 4.98 -13.01
C GLY A 130 8.77 4.59 -13.01
N LYS A 131 8.22 4.31 -14.21
CA LYS A 131 6.83 3.84 -14.38
C LYS A 131 6.76 2.68 -15.39
N GLU A 132 6.01 1.66 -15.02
CA GLU A 132 5.54 0.59 -15.91
C GLU A 132 4.23 0.98 -16.61
N GLY A 133 3.72 0.05 -17.42
CA GLY A 133 2.62 0.24 -18.37
C GLY A 133 3.17 0.35 -19.79
N PRO A 134 2.57 -0.26 -20.82
CA PRO A 134 3.19 -0.42 -22.14
C PRO A 134 3.85 0.83 -22.71
N ALA A 135 3.18 1.99 -22.68
CA ALA A 135 3.75 3.24 -23.20
C ALA A 135 4.94 3.75 -22.37
N TYR A 136 4.86 3.63 -21.04
CA TYR A 136 5.87 4.11 -20.10
C TYR A 136 7.09 3.18 -20.07
N ALA A 137 6.87 1.87 -20.12
CA ALA A 137 7.92 0.87 -20.25
C ALA A 137 8.70 1.04 -21.56
N VAL A 138 8.03 1.33 -22.68
CA VAL A 138 8.72 1.64 -23.94
C VAL A 138 9.58 2.90 -23.79
N GLN A 139 9.11 3.94 -23.10
CA GLN A 139 9.90 5.14 -22.84
C GLN A 139 11.16 4.83 -22.00
N GLU A 140 11.03 4.06 -20.92
CA GLU A 140 12.15 3.65 -20.06
C GLU A 140 13.15 2.71 -20.78
N MET A 141 12.69 1.99 -21.82
CA MET A 141 13.51 1.07 -22.63
C MET A 141 14.05 1.69 -23.93
N THR A 142 13.84 2.99 -24.16
CA THR A 142 14.29 3.68 -25.37
C THR A 142 15.08 4.95 -25.06
N GLU A 143 15.95 5.34 -25.99
CA GLU A 143 16.79 6.54 -25.88
C GLU A 143 16.47 7.53 -27.01
N LEU A 144 16.41 8.82 -26.69
CA LEU A 144 16.16 9.87 -27.68
C LEU A 144 17.42 10.13 -28.52
N LYS A 145 17.33 9.90 -29.83
CA LYS A 145 18.39 10.23 -30.80
C LYS A 145 18.06 11.50 -31.58
N MET A 146 18.80 12.57 -31.33
CA MET A 146 18.70 13.83 -32.09
C MET A 146 19.50 13.74 -33.40
N VAL A 147 18.93 14.24 -34.49
CA VAL A 147 19.63 14.48 -35.77
C VAL A 147 19.37 15.92 -36.20
N VAL A 148 20.42 16.69 -36.45
CA VAL A 148 20.34 18.06 -36.96
C VAL A 148 20.87 18.09 -38.38
N PHE A 149 20.08 18.65 -39.30
CA PHE A 149 20.44 18.78 -40.71
C PHE A 149 20.35 20.25 -41.11
N HIS A 150 21.40 20.77 -41.77
CA HIS A 150 21.39 22.09 -42.40
C HIS A 150 21.20 21.89 -43.90
N LEU A 151 20.13 22.50 -44.45
CA LEU A 151 19.83 22.51 -45.88
C LEU A 151 20.38 23.78 -46.54
#